data_AF-A0A0A9F9Z6-F1
#
_entry.id   AF-A0A0A9F9Z6-F1
#
_cell.length_a   1.000
_cell.length_b   1.000
_cell.length_c   1.000
_cell.angle_alpha   90.00
_cell.angle_beta   90.00
_cell.angle_gamma   90.00
#
_symmetry.space_group_name_H-M   'P 1'
#
loop_
_entity.id
_entity.type
_entity.pdbx_description
1 polymer ?
#
loop_
_entity_poly.entity_id
_entity_poly.type
_entity_poly.pdbx_seq_one_letter_code
_entity_poly.pdbx_strand_id
1 'polypeptide(L)'
;MQHFDQDLNFHAVDPVTKMTVKRSILNIKPKGVGSLISSFLGEDLKMLSSFKDLLEKKFVLDPEKRLKVSEALNHPFISGR
;
A
#
# COMPACT_ATOMS: atom_id res chain seq x y z
N MET A 1 11.21 -19.17 -0.47
CA MET A 1 11.52 -18.18 -1.53
C MET A 1 12.24 -17.02 -0.86
N GLN A 2 13.47 -16.72 -1.26
CA GLN A 2 14.20 -15.57 -0.75
C GLN A 2 13.91 -14.40 -1.69
N HIS A 3 13.20 -13.38 -1.18
CA HIS A 3 12.77 -12.23 -1.98
C HIS A 3 13.88 -11.19 -2.18
N PHE A 4 14.90 -11.21 -1.34
CA PHE A 4 16.01 -10.25 -1.34
C PHE A 4 17.37 -10.94 -1.30
N ASP A 5 18.35 -10.46 -2.08
CA ASP A 5 19.74 -10.91 -1.95
C ASP A 5 20.49 -10.21 -0.80
N GLN A 6 21.77 -10.54 -0.61
CA GLN A 6 22.63 -9.96 0.44
C GLN A 6 22.80 -8.45 0.31
N ASP A 7 22.65 -7.92 -0.90
CA ASP A 7 22.73 -6.50 -1.21
C ASP A 7 21.35 -5.81 -1.13
N LEU A 8 20.34 -6.50 -0.60
CA LEU A 8 18.94 -6.03 -0.47
C LEU A 8 18.25 -5.76 -1.82
N ASN A 9 18.72 -6.36 -2.92
CA ASN A 9 18.01 -6.27 -4.20
C ASN A 9 16.82 -7.22 -4.21
N PHE A 10 15.71 -6.78 -4.79
CA PHE A 10 14.51 -7.60 -4.91
C PHE A 10 14.60 -8.54 -6.12
N HIS A 11 14.31 -9.82 -5.89
CA HIS A 11 14.16 -10.81 -6.94
C HIS A 11 12.76 -10.74 -7.54
N ALA A 12 12.65 -10.21 -8.76
CA ALA A 12 11.42 -10.23 -9.53
C ALA A 12 11.52 -11.28 -10.64
N VAL A 13 10.45 -12.03 -10.88
CA VAL A 13 10.36 -12.88 -12.08
C VAL A 13 9.81 -12.03 -13.21
N ASP A 14 10.53 -12.02 -14.33
CA ASP A 14 10.06 -11.33 -15.52
C ASP A 14 8.83 -12.05 -16.10
N PRO A 15 7.69 -11.36 -16.33
CA PRO A 15 6.45 -12.02 -16.72
C PRO A 15 6.50 -12.64 -18.12
N VAL A 16 7.39 -12.16 -18.99
CA VAL A 16 7.51 -12.60 -20.40
C VAL A 16 8.47 -13.78 -20.50
N THR A 17 9.70 -13.61 -20.03
CA THR A 17 10.79 -14.61 -20.14
C THR A 17 10.75 -15.67 -19.04
N LYS A 18 9.98 -15.44 -17.97
CA LYS A 18 9.93 -16.28 -16.76
C LYS A 18 11.28 -16.44 -16.05
N MET A 19 12.29 -15.67 -16.42
CA MET A 19 13.60 -15.70 -15.78
C MET A 19 13.61 -14.80 -14.53
N THR A 20 14.42 -15.18 -13.55
CA THR A 20 14.63 -14.32 -12.37
C THR A 20 15.51 -13.15 -12.76
N VAL A 21 14.99 -11.94 -12.58
CA VAL A 21 15.71 -10.70 -12.81
C VAL A 21 15.98 -10.04 -11.46
N LYS A 22 17.23 -9.70 -11.17
CA LYS A 22 17.58 -8.87 -10.03
C LYS A 22 17.16 -7.44 -10.34
N ARG A 23 16.22 -6.90 -9.56
CA ARG A 23 15.82 -5.50 -9.67
C ARG A 23 16.33 -4.77 -8.44
N SER A 24 17.25 -3.84 -8.65
CA SER A 24 17.63 -2.92 -7.59
C SER A 24 16.44 -1.97 -7.36
N ILE A 25 15.74 -2.16 -6.24
CA ILE A 25 14.67 -1.28 -5.80
C ILE A 25 15.32 -0.05 -5.16
N LEU A 26 15.94 0.80 -5.99
CA LEU A 26 16.45 2.09 -5.57
C LEU A 26 15.33 3.11 -5.80
N ASN A 27 14.85 3.76 -4.73
CA ASN A 27 13.86 4.84 -4.79
C ASN A 27 12.52 4.49 -5.48
N ILE A 28 11.87 3.37 -5.16
CA ILE A 28 10.44 3.24 -5.50
C ILE A 28 9.69 4.34 -4.74
N LYS A 29 9.19 5.34 -5.48
CA LYS A 29 8.13 6.21 -4.97
C LYS A 29 6.88 5.34 -4.85
N PRO A 30 6.40 5.04 -3.63
CA PRO A 30 5.21 4.21 -3.48
C PRO A 30 4.06 4.93 -4.18
N LYS A 31 3.48 4.31 -5.22
CA LYS A 31 2.14 4.68 -5.64
C LYS A 31 1.20 4.09 -4.60
N GLY A 32 0.78 4.91 -3.65
CA GLY A 32 -0.22 4.53 -2.66
C GLY A 32 -1.47 3.97 -3.32
N VAL A 33 -2.19 3.12 -2.61
CA VAL A 33 -3.42 2.48 -3.09
C VAL A 33 -4.53 3.49 -3.38
N GLY A 34 -4.46 4.70 -2.81
CA GLY A 34 -5.42 5.78 -3.06
C GLY A 34 -5.52 6.20 -4.53
N SER A 35 -4.48 5.95 -5.33
CA SER A 35 -4.46 6.18 -6.78
C SER A 35 -5.27 5.15 -7.58
N LEU A 36 -5.53 3.98 -7.02
CA LEU A 36 -6.36 2.93 -7.63
C LEU A 36 -7.86 3.14 -7.36
N ILE A 37 -8.19 4.00 -6.41
CA ILE A 37 -9.56 4.28 -5.98
C ILE A 37 -10.06 5.50 -6.75
N SER A 38 -10.86 5.25 -7.78
CA SER A 38 -11.55 6.29 -8.55
C SER A 38 -12.82 6.74 -7.84
N SER A 39 -13.11 8.04 -7.91
CA SER A 39 -14.40 8.57 -7.48
C SER A 39 -15.47 8.33 -8.54
N PHE A 40 -16.75 8.21 -8.15
CA PHE A 40 -17.88 8.28 -9.07
C PHE A 40 -18.87 9.42 -8.72
N LEU A 41 -19.68 9.83 -9.69
CA LEU A 41 -20.67 10.91 -9.50
C LEU A 41 -21.68 10.52 -8.42
N GLY A 42 -21.77 11.34 -7.37
CA GLY A 42 -22.66 11.12 -6.22
C GLY A 42 -21.98 10.50 -4.99
N GLU A 43 -20.67 10.21 -5.03
CA GLU A 43 -19.94 9.82 -3.82
C GLU A 43 -19.70 10.99 -2.86
N ASP A 44 -19.69 10.66 -1.57
CA ASP A 44 -19.15 11.54 -0.54
C ASP A 44 -17.61 11.55 -0.62
N LEU A 45 -17.06 12.66 -1.11
CA LEU A 45 -15.62 12.88 -1.21
C LEU A 45 -14.89 12.81 0.14
N LYS A 46 -15.57 13.19 1.24
CA LYS A 46 -15.00 13.11 2.59
C LYS A 46 -14.89 11.65 3.04
N MET A 47 -15.93 10.86 2.78
CA MET A 47 -15.91 9.42 3.04
C MET A 47 -14.82 8.73 2.21
N LEU A 48 -14.72 9.07 0.92
CA LEU A 48 -13.71 8.51 0.01
C LEU A 48 -12.29 8.86 0.45
N SER A 49 -12.05 10.13 0.84
CA SER A 49 -10.75 10.55 1.38
C SER A 49 -10.38 9.79 2.65
N SER A 50 -11.35 9.63 3.57
CA SER A 50 -11.15 8.87 4.81
C SER A 50 -10.89 7.39 4.55
N PHE A 51 -11.52 6.82 3.50
CA PHE A 51 -11.26 5.44 3.08
C PHE A 51 -9.84 5.28 2.54
N LYS A 52 -9.40 6.19 1.66
CA LYS A 52 -8.03 6.20 1.13
C LYS A 52 -7.01 6.27 2.27
N ASP A 53 -7.19 7.20 3.20
CA ASP A 53 -6.30 7.38 4.36
C ASP A 53 -6.21 6.12 5.24
N LEU A 54 -7.35 5.46 5.51
CA LEU A 54 -7.37 4.20 6.26
C LEU A 54 -6.50 3.12 5.58
N LEU A 55 -6.66 2.95 4.27
CA LEU A 55 -5.94 1.93 3.53
C LEU A 55 -4.44 2.23 3.42
N GLU A 56 -4.06 3.49 3.19
CA GLU A 56 -2.65 3.90 3.18
C GLU A 56 -1.98 3.54 4.52
N LYS A 57 -2.64 3.82 5.65
CA LYS A 57 -2.13 3.48 6.99
C LYS A 57 -2.12 1.97 7.26
N LYS A 58 -3.04 1.20 6.66
CA LYS A 58 -3.12 -0.26 6.84
C LYS A 58 -2.09 -1.01 5.99
N PHE A 59 -1.75 -0.50 4.81
CA PHE A 59 -0.80 -1.12 3.88
C PHE A 59 0.64 -0.62 4.03
N VAL A 60 0.96 0.07 5.13
CA VAL A 60 2.35 0.35 5.50
C VAL A 60 3.12 -0.98 5.60
N LEU A 61 4.24 -1.05 4.88
CA LEU A 61 5.09 -2.24 4.79
C LEU A 61 5.71 -2.59 6.14
N ASP A 62 6.18 -1.57 6.85
CA ASP A 62 6.73 -1.67 8.21
C ASP A 62 5.60 -1.98 9.21
N PRO A 63 5.60 -3.16 9.86
CA PRO A 63 4.53 -3.56 10.75
C PRO A 63 4.43 -2.69 12.00
N GLU A 64 5.54 -2.12 12.49
CA GLU A 64 5.56 -1.26 13.67
C GLU A 64 4.91 0.10 13.41
N LYS A 65 4.96 0.56 12.15
CA LYS A 65 4.31 1.79 11.69
C LYS A 65 2.91 1.56 11.13
N ARG A 66 2.45 0.30 11.05
CA ARG A 66 1.14 -0.05 10.51
C ARG A 66 0.06 0.27 11.51
N LEU A 67 -1.08 0.77 11.00
CA LEU A 67 -2.25 1.07 11.81
C LEU A 67 -2.67 -0.12 12.70
N LYS A 68 -2.73 0.12 14.01
CA LYS A 68 -3.18 -0.87 15.00
C LYS A 68 -4.69 -1.01 15.00
N VAL A 69 -5.19 -2.10 15.58
CA VAL A 69 -6.62 -2.39 15.64
C VAL A 69 -7.38 -1.30 16.40
N SER A 70 -6.88 -0.86 17.55
CA SER A 70 -7.49 0.20 18.35
C SER A 70 -7.58 1.53 17.59
N GLU A 71 -6.56 1.87 16.81
CA GLU A 71 -6.53 3.08 15.99
C GLU A 71 -7.48 2.97 14.79
N ALA A 72 -7.55 1.79 14.16
CA ALA A 72 -8.47 1.53 13.07
C ALA A 72 -9.94 1.65 13.49
N LEU A 73 -10.29 1.14 14.68
CA LEU A 73 -11.63 1.27 15.24
C LEU A 73 -12.02 2.74 15.50
N ASN A 74 -11.03 3.59 15.81
CA ASN A 74 -11.24 5.02 16.03
C ASN A 74 -11.11 5.86 14.74
N HIS A 75 -10.82 5.25 13.60
CA HIS A 75 -10.61 5.96 12.35
C HIS A 75 -11.91 6.67 11.89
N PRO A 76 -11.87 7.88 11.30
CA PRO A 76 -13.07 8.59 10.84
C PRO A 76 -13.94 7.75 9.88
N PHE A 77 -13.29 6.99 8.99
CA PHE A 77 -13.99 6.08 8.07
C PHE A 77 -14.81 4.99 8.78
N ILE A 78 -14.32 4.46 9.91
CA ILE A 78 -15.01 3.39 10.66
C ILE A 78 -16.01 3.97 11.67
N SER A 79 -15.64 5.08 12.32
CA SER A 79 -16.45 5.71 13.38
C SER A 79 -17.50 6.70 12.87
N GLY A 80 -17.54 6.99 11.57
CA GLY A 80 -18.54 7.88 10.96
C GLY A 80 -18.37 9.36 11.33
N ARG A 81 -17.15 9.80 11.63
CA ARG A 81 -16.82 11.20 12.00
C ARG A 81 -16.33 12.02 10.80
#